data_AF-A0A6M1ZFE0-F1
#
_entry.id   AF-A0A6M1ZFE0-F1
#
_cell.length_a   1.000
_cell.length_b   1.000
_cell.length_c   1.000
_cell.angle_alpha   90.00
_cell.angle_beta   90.00
_cell.angle_gamma   90.00
#
_symmetry.space_group_name_H-M   'P 1'
#
loop_
_entity.id
_entity.type
_entity.pdbx_description
1 polymer ?
#
loop_
_entity_poly.entity_id
_entity_poly.type
_entity_poly.pdbx_seq_one_letter_code
_entity_poly.pdbx_strand_id
1 'polypeptide(L)'
;MVINFSTNEARFLAHSLAEVQLFAAEVVVPICSHFFDGQPENFSLLSKIYAAHPKTHFVEYPFEKSSYSSTHWHNISRLVGLSELSEDVEFVLFLDVDEVVEGRRFIEWLESFPLHDFAALQMACHWYFRSPRWRSIRKEDSPLLIRRSAITYEGLMHPY
;
A
#
# COMPACT_ATOMS: atom_id res chain seq x y z
N MET A 1 -8.38 1.48 -1.72
CA MET A 1 -7.09 1.33 -1.02
C MET A 1 -6.04 0.86 -2.01
N VAL A 2 -4.80 1.34 -1.88
CA VAL A 2 -3.66 0.90 -2.70
C VAL A 2 -2.63 0.24 -1.79
N ILE A 3 -2.25 -1.01 -2.11
CA ILE A 3 -1.19 -1.74 -1.40
C ILE A 3 0.03 -1.85 -2.31
N ASN A 4 1.10 -1.15 -1.99
CA ASN A 4 2.39 -1.33 -2.63
C ASN A 4 2.94 -2.71 -2.28
N PHE A 5 3.36 -3.45 -3.31
CA PHE A 5 3.72 -4.85 -3.17
C PHE A 5 4.96 -5.20 -4.00
N SER A 6 5.83 -6.02 -3.40
CA SER A 6 6.90 -6.73 -4.09
C SER A 6 6.97 -8.18 -3.60
N THR A 7 7.52 -9.09 -4.41
CA THR A 7 7.60 -10.50 -3.96
C THR A 7 8.56 -10.72 -2.78
N ASN A 8 9.45 -9.76 -2.48
CA ASN A 8 10.28 -9.79 -1.27
C ASN A 8 9.44 -9.80 0.02
N GLU A 9 8.21 -9.33 -0.06
CA GLU A 9 7.28 -9.17 1.07
C GLU A 9 6.05 -10.08 0.95
N ALA A 10 6.09 -11.05 0.03
CA ALA A 10 4.99 -11.99 -0.24
C ALA A 10 4.39 -12.66 1.00
N ARG A 11 5.18 -12.85 2.06
CA ARG A 11 4.71 -13.42 3.33
C ARG A 11 3.62 -12.61 4.04
N PHE A 12 3.52 -11.31 3.77
CA PHE A 12 2.55 -10.43 4.42
C PHE A 12 1.25 -10.32 3.63
N LEU A 13 1.30 -10.49 2.31
CA LEU A 13 0.19 -10.22 1.39
C LEU A 13 -1.14 -10.86 1.81
N ALA A 14 -1.14 -12.16 2.11
CA ALA A 14 -2.36 -12.87 2.46
C ALA A 14 -3.02 -12.30 3.73
N HIS A 15 -2.21 -11.94 4.73
CA HIS A 15 -2.73 -11.38 5.97
C HIS A 15 -3.16 -9.92 5.80
N SER A 16 -2.35 -9.10 5.12
CA SER A 16 -2.67 -7.70 4.83
C SER A 16 -3.97 -7.60 4.03
N LEU A 17 -4.15 -8.42 2.99
CA LEU A 17 -5.41 -8.49 2.24
C LEU A 17 -6.60 -8.89 3.12
N ALA A 18 -6.44 -9.86 4.01
CA ALA A 18 -7.53 -10.31 4.87
C ALA A 18 -7.98 -9.21 5.85
N GLU A 19 -7.06 -8.45 6.43
CA GLU A 19 -7.37 -7.39 7.39
C GLU A 19 -7.98 -6.16 6.71
N VAL A 20 -7.43 -5.76 5.56
CA VAL A 20 -7.90 -4.55 4.87
C VAL A 20 -9.24 -4.75 4.16
N GLN A 21 -9.55 -5.98 3.72
CA GLN A 21 -10.87 -6.33 3.16
C GLN A 21 -12.01 -6.20 4.18
N LEU A 22 -11.71 -6.06 5.47
CA LEU A 22 -12.74 -5.82 6.48
C LEU A 22 -13.36 -4.42 6.35
N PHE A 23 -12.63 -3.44 5.82
CA PHE A 23 -13.06 -2.04 5.78
C PHE A 23 -12.88 -1.35 4.43
N ALA A 24 -12.00 -1.83 3.56
CA ALA A 24 -11.78 -1.25 2.25
C ALA A 24 -12.87 -1.70 1.27
N ALA A 25 -13.57 -0.75 0.66
CA ALA A 25 -14.51 -1.02 -0.42
C ALA A 25 -13.80 -1.62 -1.65
N GLU A 26 -12.59 -1.12 -1.94
CA GLU A 26 -11.75 -1.56 -3.05
C GLU A 26 -10.30 -1.68 -2.62
N VAL A 27 -9.61 -2.69 -3.16
CA VAL A 27 -8.19 -2.94 -2.92
C VAL A 27 -7.50 -3.19 -4.25
N VAL A 28 -6.56 -2.31 -4.60
CA VAL A 28 -5.70 -2.43 -5.76
C VAL A 28 -4.27 -2.70 -5.31
N VAL A 29 -3.60 -3.64 -5.95
CA VAL A 29 -2.22 -4.03 -5.67
C VAL A 29 -1.37 -3.78 -6.93
N PRO A 30 -0.77 -2.59 -7.07
CA PRO A 30 0.18 -2.30 -8.14
C PRO A 30 1.45 -3.15 -8.00
N ILE A 31 1.98 -3.64 -9.12
CA ILE A 31 3.18 -4.49 -9.17
C ILE A 31 4.11 -3.97 -10.25
N CYS A 32 5.30 -3.54 -9.83
CA CYS A 32 6.34 -3.14 -10.77
C CYS A 32 7.01 -4.39 -11.35
N SER A 33 7.36 -4.36 -12.65
CA SER A 33 8.08 -5.48 -13.27
C SER A 33 9.49 -5.73 -12.71
N HIS A 34 10.01 -4.81 -11.89
CA HIS A 34 11.32 -4.89 -11.24
C HIS A 34 11.23 -4.40 -9.79
N PHE A 35 12.15 -4.89 -8.96
CA PHE A 35 12.46 -4.26 -7.68
C PHE A 35 13.09 -2.88 -7.90
N PHE A 36 13.05 -2.02 -6.89
CA PHE A 36 13.58 -0.66 -6.99
C PHE A 36 15.12 -0.57 -7.01
N ASP A 37 15.81 -1.70 -6.87
CA ASP A 37 17.24 -1.83 -7.18
C ASP A 37 17.52 -2.17 -8.66
N GLY A 38 16.46 -2.29 -9.48
CA GLY A 38 16.51 -2.60 -10.89
C GLY A 38 16.62 -4.10 -11.23
N GLN A 39 16.59 -5.00 -10.24
CA GLN A 39 16.49 -6.44 -10.50
C GLN A 39 15.07 -6.82 -10.92
N PRO A 40 14.89 -7.77 -11.86
CA PRO A 40 13.57 -8.24 -12.24
C PRO A 40 12.77 -8.79 -11.05
N GLU A 41 11.46 -8.55 -11.06
CA GLU A 41 10.54 -9.14 -10.10
C GLU A 41 10.47 -10.67 -10.30
N ASN A 42 10.09 -11.40 -9.25
CA ASN A 42 10.01 -12.86 -9.29
C ASN A 42 8.69 -13.33 -9.93
N PHE A 43 8.65 -13.32 -11.27
CA PHE A 43 7.48 -13.72 -12.05
C PHE A 43 6.98 -15.15 -11.76
N SER A 44 7.87 -16.07 -11.38
CA SER A 44 7.46 -17.43 -10.99
C SER A 44 6.67 -17.44 -9.69
N LEU A 45 7.06 -16.60 -8.73
CA LEU A 45 6.33 -16.41 -7.48
C LEU A 45 5.04 -15.60 -7.69
N LEU A 46 5.07 -14.54 -8.49
CA LEU A 46 3.87 -13.78 -8.86
C LEU A 46 2.79 -14.67 -9.46
N SER A 47 3.16 -15.56 -10.38
CA SER A 47 2.22 -16.51 -11.00
C SER A 47 1.48 -17.36 -9.94
N LYS A 48 2.18 -17.77 -8.87
CA LYS A 48 1.58 -18.52 -7.76
C LYS A 48 0.69 -17.62 -6.89
N ILE A 49 1.11 -16.38 -6.65
CA ILE A 49 0.36 -15.39 -5.88
C ILE A 49 -0.97 -15.06 -6.56
N TYR A 50 -0.97 -14.81 -7.87
CA TYR A 50 -2.20 -14.55 -8.63
C TYR A 50 -3.17 -15.72 -8.56
N ALA A 51 -2.66 -16.94 -8.70
CA ALA A 51 -3.47 -18.15 -8.56
C ALA A 51 -4.05 -18.32 -7.14
N ALA A 52 -3.32 -17.90 -6.11
CA ALA A 52 -3.77 -17.97 -4.71
C ALA A 52 -4.77 -16.86 -4.35
N HIS A 53 -4.75 -15.73 -5.04
CA HIS A 53 -5.58 -14.55 -4.76
C HIS A 53 -6.37 -14.08 -6.00
N PRO A 54 -7.21 -14.94 -6.61
CA PRO A 54 -7.84 -14.65 -7.90
C PRO A 54 -8.89 -13.52 -7.87
N LYS A 55 -9.26 -13.06 -6.67
CA LYS A 55 -10.21 -11.94 -6.47
C LYS A 55 -9.51 -10.60 -6.23
N THR A 56 -8.20 -10.60 -6.04
CA THR A 56 -7.43 -9.38 -5.81
C THR A 56 -7.16 -8.69 -7.13
N HIS A 57 -7.38 -7.38 -7.19
CA HIS A 57 -7.07 -6.58 -8.37
C HIS A 57 -5.56 -6.26 -8.39
N PHE A 58 -4.79 -7.10 -9.08
CA PHE A 58 -3.37 -6.85 -9.34
C PHE A 58 -3.20 -6.06 -10.63
N VAL A 59 -2.36 -5.03 -10.60
CA VAL A 59 -2.10 -4.17 -11.75
C VAL A 59 -0.60 -4.10 -12.00
N GLU A 60 -0.15 -4.74 -13.07
CA GLU A 60 1.25 -4.74 -13.44
C GLU A 60 1.61 -3.49 -14.25
N TYR A 61 2.79 -2.93 -14.00
CA TYR A 61 3.32 -1.83 -14.79
C TYR A 61 4.83 -1.98 -15.02
N PRO A 62 5.35 -1.47 -16.17
CA PRO A 62 6.75 -1.64 -16.51
C PRO A 62 7.64 -0.74 -15.64
N PHE A 63 8.76 -1.30 -15.19
CA PHE A 63 9.90 -0.51 -14.73
C PHE A 63 10.64 0.09 -15.92
N GLU A 64 10.94 1.37 -15.86
CA GLU A 64 11.80 2.02 -16.84
C GLU A 64 13.15 2.33 -16.21
N LYS A 65 14.24 1.86 -16.82
CA LYS A 65 15.57 2.15 -16.29
C LYS A 65 15.85 3.66 -16.40
N SER A 66 15.82 4.34 -15.26
CA SER A 66 15.99 5.78 -15.14
C SER A 66 16.96 6.13 -14.01
N SER A 67 17.30 7.42 -13.88
CA SER A 67 18.04 7.94 -12.72
C SER A 67 17.14 8.24 -11.52
N TYR A 68 15.88 7.80 -11.55
CA TYR A 68 14.94 8.04 -10.46
C TYR A 68 15.25 7.16 -9.24
N SER A 69 14.96 7.68 -8.06
CA SER A 69 15.17 6.99 -6.79
C SER A 69 14.13 5.90 -6.54
N SER A 70 14.37 5.04 -5.55
CA SER A 70 13.38 4.08 -5.07
C SER A 70 12.09 4.78 -4.60
N THR A 71 12.19 5.92 -3.93
CA THR A 71 11.04 6.74 -3.51
C THR A 71 10.17 7.16 -4.70
N HIS A 72 10.78 7.51 -5.83
CA HIS A 72 10.03 7.84 -7.03
C HIS A 72 9.22 6.62 -7.52
N TRP A 73 9.86 5.46 -7.62
CA TRP A 73 9.18 4.24 -8.08
C TRP A 73 8.09 3.76 -7.14
N HIS A 74 8.28 3.95 -5.83
CA HIS A 74 7.27 3.73 -4.79
C HIS A 74 6.05 4.64 -4.97
N ASN A 75 6.27 5.92 -5.27
CA ASN A 75 5.20 6.87 -5.56
C ASN A 75 4.51 6.59 -6.91
N ILE A 76 5.24 6.08 -7.90
CA ILE A 76 4.64 5.58 -9.15
C ILE A 76 3.71 4.40 -8.86
N SER A 77 4.09 3.45 -7.99
CA SER A 77 3.18 2.36 -7.58
C SER A 77 1.87 2.93 -7.03
N ARG A 78 1.96 3.92 -6.14
CA ARG A 78 0.79 4.60 -5.57
C ARG A 78 -0.07 5.25 -6.65
N LEU A 79 0.56 5.93 -7.62
CA LEU A 79 -0.14 6.59 -8.71
C LEU A 79 -0.88 5.59 -9.62
N VAL A 80 -0.22 4.50 -9.99
CA VAL A 80 -0.82 3.40 -10.78
C VAL A 80 -1.98 2.78 -10.03
N GLY A 81 -1.83 2.50 -8.73
CA GLY A 81 -2.93 1.98 -7.92
C GLY A 81 -4.10 2.96 -7.81
N LEU A 82 -3.82 4.25 -7.70
CA LEU A 82 -4.84 5.30 -7.61
C LEU A 82 -5.65 5.43 -8.91
N SER A 83 -5.00 5.32 -10.08
CA SER A 83 -5.70 5.42 -11.37
C SER A 83 -6.69 4.28 -11.62
N GLU A 84 -6.56 3.20 -10.87
CA GLU A 84 -7.37 1.97 -11.00
C GLU A 84 -8.49 1.90 -9.96
N LEU A 85 -8.52 2.81 -8.99
CA LEU A 85 -9.61 2.94 -8.02
C LEU A 85 -10.78 3.70 -8.63
N SER A 86 -12.00 3.23 -8.36
CA SER A 86 -13.23 3.88 -8.79
C SER A 86 -13.32 5.33 -8.30
N GLU A 87 -13.97 6.19 -9.09
CA GLU A 87 -14.07 7.62 -8.83
C GLU A 87 -14.91 7.97 -7.58
N ASP A 88 -15.79 7.06 -7.15
CA ASP A 88 -16.64 7.19 -5.97
C ASP A 88 -15.91 6.90 -4.64
N VAL A 89 -14.66 6.41 -4.69
CA VAL A 89 -13.82 6.24 -3.50
C VAL A 89 -13.48 7.60 -2.90
N GLU A 90 -14.06 7.94 -1.75
CA GLU A 90 -13.84 9.23 -1.08
C GLU A 90 -12.45 9.34 -0.42
N PHE A 91 -11.97 8.26 0.20
CA PHE A 91 -10.67 8.22 0.88
C PHE A 91 -9.81 7.07 0.35
N VAL A 92 -8.54 7.35 0.15
CA VAL A 92 -7.53 6.40 -0.30
C VAL A 92 -6.50 6.21 0.79
N LEU A 93 -6.41 4.99 1.29
CA LEU A 93 -5.30 4.54 2.12
C LEU A 93 -4.20 3.98 1.19
N PHE A 94 -3.00 4.55 1.29
CA PHE A 94 -1.76 4.03 0.70
C PHE A 94 -0.98 3.28 1.78
N LEU A 95 -0.65 2.03 1.48
CA LEU A 95 -0.05 1.09 2.41
C LEU A 95 1.06 0.30 1.72
N ASP A 96 2.17 0.03 2.39
CA ASP A 96 3.10 -1.02 1.98
C ASP A 96 2.60 -2.36 2.53
N VAL A 97 2.81 -3.46 1.80
CA VAL A 97 2.20 -4.75 2.14
C VAL A 97 2.60 -5.27 3.52
N ASP A 98 3.75 -4.89 4.06
CA ASP A 98 4.24 -5.29 5.37
C ASP A 98 3.71 -4.41 6.53
N GLU A 99 3.00 -3.32 6.23
CA GLU A 99 2.32 -2.45 7.19
C GLU A 99 0.94 -3.01 7.56
N VAL A 100 0.92 -4.22 8.11
CA VAL A 100 -0.32 -4.93 8.44
C VAL A 100 -1.21 -4.11 9.37
N VAL A 101 -2.41 -3.77 8.89
CA VAL A 101 -3.45 -3.06 9.67
C VAL A 101 -4.24 -4.05 10.52
N GLU A 102 -4.63 -3.67 11.74
CA GLU A 102 -5.60 -4.44 12.54
C GLU A 102 -7.02 -4.02 12.14
N GLY A 103 -7.64 -4.69 11.17
CA GLY A 103 -8.82 -4.19 10.44
C GLY A 103 -10.02 -3.90 11.34
N ARG A 104 -10.31 -4.78 12.32
CA ARG A 104 -11.40 -4.54 13.29
C ARG A 104 -11.17 -3.28 14.14
N ARG A 105 -9.96 -3.11 14.66
CA ARG A 105 -9.60 -1.93 15.47
C ARG A 105 -9.57 -0.67 14.63
N PHE A 106 -9.22 -0.79 13.35
CA PHE A 106 -9.28 0.31 12.42
C PHE A 106 -10.72 0.76 12.15
N ILE A 107 -11.66 -0.19 11.99
CA ILE A 107 -13.10 0.12 11.91
C ILE A 107 -13.59 0.83 13.17
N GLU A 108 -13.30 0.28 14.35
CA GLU A 108 -13.68 0.90 15.64
C GLU A 108 -13.13 2.32 15.78
N TRP A 109 -11.90 2.55 15.30
CA TRP A 109 -11.31 3.88 15.25
C TRP A 109 -12.05 4.79 14.26
N LEU A 110 -12.35 4.32 13.04
CA LEU A 110 -13.10 5.08 12.02
C LEU A 110 -14.49 5.50 12.51
N GLU A 111 -15.17 4.66 13.31
CA GLU A 111 -16.49 4.97 13.87
C GLU A 111 -16.48 6.13 14.88
N SER A 112 -15.33 6.40 15.50
CA SER A 112 -15.19 7.43 16.56
C SER A 112 -14.34 8.63 16.14
N PHE A 113 -13.50 8.47 15.13
CA PHE A 113 -12.61 9.51 14.65
C PHE A 113 -13.31 10.41 13.62
N PRO A 114 -13.21 11.75 13.71
CA PRO A 114 -13.85 12.66 12.77
C PRO A 114 -13.07 12.73 11.44
N LEU A 115 -13.02 11.63 10.69
CA LEU A 115 -12.22 11.51 9.46
C LEU A 115 -12.53 12.62 8.44
N HIS A 116 -13.80 12.99 8.31
CA HIS A 116 -14.24 14.02 7.35
C HIS A 116 -13.82 15.45 7.71
N ASP A 117 -13.19 15.68 8.86
CA ASP A 117 -12.59 16.98 9.20
C ASP A 117 -11.18 17.14 8.60
N PHE A 118 -10.60 16.05 8.08
CA PHE A 118 -9.24 16.03 7.57
C PHE A 118 -9.19 15.77 6.05
N ALA A 119 -8.24 16.43 5.38
CA ALA A 119 -7.90 16.18 3.98
C ALA A 119 -6.90 15.02 3.84
N ALA A 120 -5.99 14.88 4.80
CA ALA A 120 -4.97 13.84 4.84
C ALA A 120 -4.62 13.51 6.30
N LEU A 121 -4.29 12.25 6.55
CA LEU A 121 -3.79 11.73 7.81
C LEU A 121 -2.54 10.89 7.54
N GLN A 122 -1.47 11.21 8.24
CA GLN A 122 -0.30 10.36 8.32
C GLN A 122 -0.46 9.46 9.55
N MET A 123 -0.34 8.16 9.32
CA MET A 123 -0.42 7.17 10.38
C MET A 123 0.97 6.66 10.73
N ALA A 124 1.08 6.04 11.90
CA ALA A 124 2.34 5.53 12.41
C ALA A 124 2.28 4.01 12.57
N CYS A 125 3.26 3.29 12.04
CA CYS A 125 3.38 1.85 12.16
C CYS A 125 4.43 1.45 13.21
N HIS A 126 4.30 0.24 13.75
CA HIS A 126 5.29 -0.36 14.64
C HIS A 126 6.19 -1.31 13.84
N TRP A 127 7.51 -1.14 13.97
CA TRP A 127 8.47 -2.10 13.45
C TRP A 127 8.61 -3.33 14.34
N TYR A 128 8.74 -4.49 13.72
CA TYR A 128 9.02 -5.75 14.41
C TYR A 128 10.30 -6.38 13.84
N PHE A 129 11.28 -6.64 14.71
CA PHE A 129 12.55 -7.25 14.30
C PHE A 129 12.55 -8.75 14.53
N ARG A 130 12.67 -9.55 13.45
CA ARG A 130 12.77 -11.03 13.43
C ARG A 130 11.57 -11.80 14.01
N SER A 131 10.80 -11.23 14.93
CA SER A 131 9.64 -11.89 15.54
C SER A 131 8.63 -10.83 16.04
N PRO A 132 7.32 -11.14 16.01
CA PRO A 132 6.26 -10.25 16.51
C PRO A 132 6.39 -9.86 18.00
N ARG A 133 7.24 -10.54 18.77
CA ARG A 133 7.50 -10.20 20.19
C ARG A 133 8.49 -9.04 20.35
N TRP A 134 9.22 -8.70 19.29
CA TRP A 134 10.33 -7.75 19.32
C TRP A 134 9.90 -6.44 18.66
N ARG A 135 8.89 -5.82 19.26
CA ARG A 135 8.34 -4.55 18.80
C ARG A 135 9.29 -3.41 19.13
N SER A 136 9.59 -2.59 18.13
CA SER A 136 10.31 -1.35 18.31
C SER A 136 9.53 -0.38 19.20
N ILE A 137 10.24 0.34 20.06
CA ILE A 137 9.69 1.50 20.79
C ILE A 137 9.53 2.73 19.88
N ARG A 138 10.20 2.73 18.72
CA ARG A 138 10.07 3.77 17.70
C ARG A 138 8.95 3.40 16.75
N LYS A 139 8.19 4.41 16.33
CA LYS A 139 7.21 4.32 15.27
C LYS A 139 7.77 4.96 14.01
N GLU A 140 7.26 4.54 12.86
CA GLU A 140 7.54 5.17 11.57
C GLU A 140 6.25 5.69 10.97
N ASP A 141 6.30 6.92 10.47
CA ASP A 141 5.13 7.61 9.93
C ASP A 141 5.06 7.35 8.42
N SER A 142 4.47 6.23 8.03
CA SER A 142 4.52 5.74 6.64
C SER A 142 3.16 5.60 5.94
N PRO A 143 2.08 5.04 6.55
CA PRO A 143 0.82 4.92 5.84
C PRO A 143 0.12 6.28 5.73
N LEU A 144 -0.50 6.52 4.57
CA LEU A 144 -1.19 7.77 4.26
C LEU A 144 -2.65 7.51 3.94
N LEU A 145 -3.56 8.11 4.70
CA LEU A 145 -5.00 8.12 4.41
C LEU A 145 -5.38 9.52 3.92
N ILE A 146 -5.74 9.64 2.64
CA ILE A 146 -5.96 10.93 1.99
C ILE A 146 -7.34 10.95 1.35
N ARG A 147 -8.07 12.05 1.51
CA ARG A 147 -9.30 12.29 0.74
C ARG A 147 -8.94 12.39 -0.73
N ARG A 148 -9.63 11.66 -1.59
CA ARG A 148 -9.34 11.59 -3.03
C ARG A 148 -9.25 12.98 -3.67
N SER A 149 -10.17 13.89 -3.32
CA SER A 149 -10.19 15.27 -3.83
C SER A 149 -8.99 16.13 -3.42
N ALA A 150 -8.22 15.70 -2.41
CA ALA A 150 -7.00 16.37 -1.97
C ALA A 150 -5.72 15.77 -2.57
N ILE A 151 -5.81 14.65 -3.30
CA ILE A 151 -4.66 14.02 -3.94
C ILE A 151 -4.32 14.79 -5.21
N THR A 152 -3.10 15.31 -5.30
CA THR A 152 -2.53 15.91 -6.51
C THR A 152 -1.36 15.07 -7.01
N TYR A 153 -1.07 15.17 -8.31
CA TYR A 153 0.09 14.49 -8.88
C TYR A 153 1.38 14.97 -8.20
N GLU A 154 1.54 16.28 -8.01
CA GLU A 154 2.70 16.88 -7.37
C GLU A 154 2.84 16.44 -5.91
N GLY A 155 1.73 16.32 -5.19
CA GLY A 155 1.71 15.87 -3.80
C GLY A 155 2.11 14.40 -3.67
N LEU A 156 1.60 13.54 -4.55
CA LEU A 156 1.91 12.12 -4.52
C LEU A 156 3.34 11.83 -4.99
N MET A 157 3.85 12.60 -5.95
CA MET A 157 5.20 12.43 -6.51
C MET A 157 6.29 13.18 -5.72
N HIS A 158 5.94 13.90 -4.66
CA HIS A 158 6.91 14.63 -3.85
C HIS A 158 7.93 13.66 -3.21
N PRO A 159 9.24 13.91 -3.35
CA PRO A 159 10.25 13.13 -2.65
C PRO A 159 10.25 13.52 -1.16
N TYR A 160 9.92 12.58 -0.29
CA TYR A 160 10.05 12.73 1.17
C TYR A 160 11.45 12.30 1.62
#